data_AF-A0A7K4LAN4-F1
#
_entry.id   AF-A0A7K4LAN4-F1
#
_cell.length_a   1.000
_cell.length_b   1.000
_cell.length_c   1.000
_cell.angle_alpha   90.00
_cell.angle_beta   90.00
_cell.angle_gamma   90.00
#
_symmetry.space_group_name_H-M   'P 1'
#
loop_
_entity.id
_entity.type
_entity.pdbx_description
1 polymer ?
#
loop_
_entity_poly.entity_id
_entity_poly.type
_entity_poly.pdbx_seq_one_letter_code
_entity_poly.pdbx_strand_id
1 'polypeptide(L)' 'AARRSGLTRPIRVPAPGSQLPCFHGSSTIRNLKERFHMNMTEEQLQLLIEQMVDGSMRSITTKLYDGFQYLTNGIM' A
#
# COMPACT_ATOMS: atom_id res chain seq x y z
N ALA A 1 32.85 12.62 4.46
CA ALA A 1 32.38 11.27 4.81
C ALA A 1 31.48 11.35 6.05
N ALA A 2 30.16 11.33 5.86
CA ALA A 2 29.20 11.19 6.94
C ALA A 2 27.96 10.49 6.38
N ARG A 3 27.53 9.44 7.09
CA ARG A 3 26.69 8.33 6.64
C ARG A 3 25.28 8.78 6.25
N ARG A 4 24.89 8.55 4.99
CA ARG A 4 23.49 8.32 4.62
C ARG A 4 23.13 6.90 5.06
N SER A 5 22.55 6.73 6.22
CA SER A 5 22.06 5.42 6.70
C SER A 5 20.79 5.62 7.50
N GLY A 6 19.75 6.11 6.83
CA GLY A 6 18.46 6.42 7.46
C GLY A 6 17.30 5.51 7.11
N LEU A 7 17.39 4.65 6.08
CA LEU A 7 16.17 4.00 5.56
C LEU A 7 16.36 2.55 5.09
N THR A 8 16.98 1.70 5.91
CA THR A 8 16.87 0.25 5.74
C THR A 8 16.71 -0.44 7.09
N ARG A 9 15.67 -0.07 7.85
CA ARG A 9 15.14 -1.02 8.83
C ARG A 9 14.38 -2.07 8.02
N PRO A 10 14.81 -3.35 7.99
CA PRO A 10 13.99 -4.39 7.40
C PRO A 10 12.65 -4.37 8.11
N ILE A 11 11.56 -4.16 7.36
CA ILE A 11 10.23 -4.23 7.93
C ILE A 11 10.06 -5.63 8.52
N ARG A 12 9.88 -5.70 9.84
CA ARG A 12 9.68 -6.98 10.52
C ARG A 12 8.28 -7.45 10.14
N VAL A 13 8.21 -8.40 9.22
CA VAL A 13 6.98 -9.11 8.89
C VAL A 13 6.48 -9.80 10.18
N PRO A 14 5.19 -9.68 10.54
CA PRO A 14 4.64 -10.38 11.69
C PRO A 14 4.86 -11.89 11.54
N ALA A 15 5.27 -12.55 12.63
CA ALA A 15 5.58 -13.98 12.60
C ALA A 15 4.35 -14.79 12.13
N PRO A 16 4.54 -15.87 11.35
CA PRO A 16 3.48 -16.84 11.07
C PRO A 16 3.02 -17.41 12.42
N GLY A 17 1.84 -17.00 12.87
CA GLY A 17 1.34 -17.24 14.24
C GLY A 17 0.62 -16.04 14.88
N SER A 18 0.73 -14.85 14.27
CA SER A 18 -0.18 -13.74 14.57
C SER A 18 -1.61 -14.14 14.18
N GLN A 19 -2.50 -14.37 15.15
CA GLN A 19 -3.93 -14.73 14.96
C GLN A 19 -4.79 -13.56 14.43
N LEU A 20 -4.18 -12.67 13.66
CA LEU A 20 -4.89 -11.55 13.06
C LEU A 20 -5.62 -12.07 11.80
N PRO A 21 -6.93 -11.77 11.65
CA PRO A 21 -7.75 -12.30 10.57
C PRO A 21 -7.18 -12.04 9.17
N CYS A 22 -6.49 -10.92 8.99
CA CYS A 22 -5.87 -10.50 7.73
C CYS A 22 -4.53 -11.20 7.41
N PHE A 23 -3.92 -11.91 8.38
CA PHE A 23 -2.69 -12.69 8.19
C PHE A 23 -2.96 -14.19 8.05
N HIS A 24 -4.23 -14.60 7.95
CA HIS A 24 -4.58 -15.98 7.62
C HIS A 24 -4.30 -16.26 6.15
N GLY A 25 -3.29 -17.10 5.91
CA GLY A 25 -2.89 -17.55 4.58
C GLY A 25 -1.43 -17.24 4.27
N SER A 26 -0.76 -18.20 3.64
CA SER A 26 0.63 -18.06 3.18
C SER A 26 0.78 -16.98 2.08
N SER A 27 -0.31 -16.63 1.41
CA SER A 27 -0.37 -15.61 0.37
C SER A 27 -0.19 -14.18 0.90
N THR A 28 -0.64 -13.86 2.12
CA THR A 28 -0.53 -12.49 2.66
C THR A 28 0.92 -12.02 2.75
N ILE A 29 1.81 -12.88 3.25
CA ILE A 29 3.24 -12.55 3.37
C ILE A 29 3.89 -12.43 2.00
N ARG A 30 3.51 -13.29 1.04
CA ARG A 30 4.02 -13.21 -0.33
C ARG A 30 3.58 -11.90 -1.00
N ASN A 31 2.29 -11.58 -0.93
CA ASN A 31 1.73 -10.37 -1.51
C ASN A 31 2.32 -9.10 -0.86
N LEU A 32 2.62 -9.13 0.44
CA LEU A 32 3.31 -8.03 1.12
C LEU A 32 4.72 -7.83 0.57
N LYS A 33 5.47 -8.93 0.34
CA LYS A 33 6.80 -8.86 -0.25
C LYS A 33 6.77 -8.31 -1.68
N GLU A 34 5.78 -8.71 -2.47
CA GLU A 34 5.62 -8.24 -3.86
C GLU A 34 5.42 -6.72 -3.94
N ARG A 35 4.77 -6.09 -2.94
CA ARG A 35 4.56 -4.64 -2.88
C ARG A 35 5.84 -3.80 -2.80
N PHE A 36 6.98 -4.40 -2.43
CA PHE A 36 8.25 -3.68 -2.37
C PHE A 36 8.91 -3.49 -3.74
N HIS A 37 8.39 -4.15 -4.80
CA HIS A 37 8.89 -3.99 -6.17
C HIS A 37 10.42 -4.11 -6.28
N MET A 38 11.02 -5.09 -5.58
CA MET A 38 12.48 -5.27 -5.42
C MET A 38 13.26 -5.49 -6.73
N ASN A 39 12.57 -5.68 -7.86
CA ASN A 39 13.16 -5.93 -9.18
C ASN A 39 13.12 -4.69 -10.11
N MET A 40 12.69 -3.53 -9.63
CA MET A 40 12.61 -2.28 -10.41
C MET A 40 13.78 -1.35 -10.11
N THR A 41 14.15 -0.50 -11.08
CA THR A 41 15.09 0.61 -10.83
C THR A 41 14.39 1.75 -10.10
N GLU A 42 15.17 2.68 -9.52
CA GLU A 42 14.62 3.82 -8.76
C GLU A 42 13.71 4.70 -9.63
N GLU A 43 14.08 4.91 -10.90
CA GLU A 43 13.31 5.71 -11.85
C GLU A 43 11.98 5.03 -12.21
N GLN A 44 12.00 3.71 -12.41
CA GLN A 44 10.79 2.93 -12.68
C GLN A 44 9.85 2.91 -11.46
N LEU A 45 10.42 2.80 -10.26
CA LEU A 45 9.67 2.84 -9.02
C LEU A 45 9.00 4.20 -8.81
N GLN A 46 9.68 5.30 -9.13
CA GLN A 46 9.10 6.64 -9.04
C GLN A 46 7.89 6.79 -9.96
N LEU A 47 8.00 6.40 -11.23
CA LEU A 47 6.89 6.43 -12.18
C LEU A 47 5.71 5.57 -11.73
N LEU A 48 6.00 4.37 -11.20
CA LEU A 48 4.96 3.48 -10.68
C LEU A 48 4.20 4.12 -9.51
N ILE A 49 4.91 4.74 -8.56
CA ILE A 49 4.28 5.40 -7.42
C ILE A 49 3.43 6.58 -7.90
N GLU A 50 3.92 7.40 -8.83
CA GLU A 50 3.15 8.50 -9.42
C GLU A 50 1.86 7.99 -10.08
N GLN A 51 1.93 6.88 -10.84
CA GLN A 51 0.76 6.24 -11.43
C GLN A 51 -0.22 5.70 -10.38
N MET A 52 0.28 5.07 -9.31
CA MET A 52 -0.57 4.57 -8.22
C MET A 52 -1.32 5.70 -7.52
N VAL A 53 -0.66 6.85 -7.30
CA VAL A 53 -1.26 8.03 -6.68
C VAL A 53 -2.31 8.64 -7.61
N ASP A 54 -1.98 8.88 -8.87
CA ASP A 54 -2.91 9.49 -9.83
C ASP A 54 -4.13 8.59 -10.08
N GLY A 55 -3.94 7.27 -10.19
CA GLY A 55 -5.03 6.31 -10.29
C GLY A 55 -5.95 6.32 -9.06
N SER A 56 -5.37 6.45 -7.87
CA SER A 56 -6.14 6.54 -6.63
C SER A 56 -6.93 7.85 -6.54
N MET A 57 -6.34 8.98 -6.94
CA MET A 57 -7.02 10.28 -6.95
C MET A 57 -8.16 10.35 -7.98
N ARG A 58 -8.01 9.66 -9.12
CA ARG A 58 -9.01 9.64 -10.20
C ARG A 58 -10.03 8.51 -10.05
N SER A 59 -10.03 7.81 -8.93
CA SER A 59 -10.97 6.73 -8.65
C SER A 59 -12.42 7.24 -8.66
N ILE A 60 -13.17 6.85 -9.70
CA ILE A 60 -14.59 7.19 -9.85
C ILE A 60 -15.42 6.55 -8.72
N THR A 61 -15.05 5.34 -8.30
CA THR A 61 -15.74 4.61 -7.24
C THR A 61 -15.64 5.32 -5.90
N THR A 62 -14.53 6.02 -5.63
CA THR A 62 -14.38 6.86 -4.44
C THR A 62 -15.44 7.96 -4.43
N LYS A 63 -15.59 8.71 -5.53
CA LYS A 63 -16.61 9.76 -5.63
C LYS A 63 -18.05 9.24 -5.51
N LEU A 64 -18.32 8.09 -6.13
CA LEU A 64 -19.64 7.46 -6.03
C LEU A 64 -19.93 7.00 -4.61
N TYR A 65 -18.93 6.43 -3.93
CA TYR A 65 -19.05 6.01 -2.54
C TYR A 65 -19.29 7.20 -1.61
N ASP A 66 -18.52 8.28 -1.77
CA ASP A 66 -18.70 9.51 -1.00
C ASP A 66 -20.10 10.10 -1.22
N GLY A 67 -20.58 10.13 -2.46
CA GLY A 67 -21.95 10.54 -2.78
C GLY A 67 -23.01 9.65 -2.14
N PHE A 68 -22.81 8.32 -2.14
CA PHE A 68 -23.70 7.39 -1.45
C PHE A 68 -23.69 7.61 0.07
N GLN A 69 -22.52 7.83 0.67
CA GLN A 69 -22.38 8.11 2.10
C GLN A 69 -23.06 9.43 2.47
N TYR A 70 -22.90 10.47 1.65
CA TYR A 70 -23.58 11.74 1.83
C TYR A 70 -25.11 11.58 1.77
N LEU A 71 -25.63 10.89 0.75
CA LEU A 71 -27.08 10.72 0.57
C LEU A 71 -27.71 9.80 1.62
N THR A 72 -27.00 8.76 2.04
CA THR A 72 -27.55 7.72 2.94
C THR A 72 -27.36 8.07 4.41
N ASN A 73 -26.19 8.59 4.76
CA ASN A 73 -25.78 8.78 6.15
C ASN A 73 -25.61 10.27 6.53
N GLY A 74 -25.69 11.21 5.57
CA GLY A 74 -25.59 12.65 5.83
C GLY A 74 -24.19 13.12 6.23
N ILE A 75 -23.15 12.33 5.93
CA ILE A 75 -21.77 12.61 6.36
C ILE A 75 -21.05 13.37 5.22
N MET A 76 -20.44 14.50 5.57
CA MET A 76 -19.58 15.32 4.71
C MET A 76 -18.17 15.36 5.28
#